data_AF-M7NEB3-F1
#
_entry.id   AF-M7NEB3-F1
#
_cell.length_a   1.000
_cell.length_b   1.000
_cell.length_c   1.000
_cell.angle_alpha   90.00
_cell.angle_beta   90.00
_cell.angle_gamma   90.00
#
_symmetry.space_group_name_H-M   'P 1'
#
loop_
_entity.id
_entity.type
_entity.pdbx_description
1 polymer ?
#
loop_
_entity_poly.entity_id
_entity_poly.type
_entity_poly.pdbx_seq_one_letter_code
_entity_poly.pdbx_strand_id
1 'polypeptide(L)'
;MTRKRTLVITILVLLAASVVTASIMLSGKRDNIPSPGTSLGTNAEGFAISPVVAGAGGTALGPDGVTPIGYPPTCEGAYAAAINYRKAIQTTDSNWPKVRETLLQISADPQALASRLEITDELVEQYGMGNYVSADTQTLGIFKPLECEAGKSALLLVSDVSTLHYPESNPSVMVQAAPVKVVWQNGDWKFASTPSLESTEFLSLELQADTAPAMTPEIINALFTANDGQAISREGWLVVNNASR
;
A
#
# COMPACT_ATOMS: atom_id res chain seq x y z
N MET A 1 28.04 50.96 12.33
CA MET A 1 26.92 50.42 13.13
C MET A 1 25.87 49.91 12.14
N THR A 2 25.85 48.63 11.74
CA THR A 2 25.48 47.37 12.43
C THR A 2 24.04 46.93 12.12
N ARG A 3 23.92 45.77 11.43
CA ARG A 3 23.03 44.61 11.74
C ARG A 3 21.50 44.87 11.73
N LYS A 4 20.64 44.13 11.01
CA LYS A 4 20.49 42.67 10.88
C LYS A 4 19.42 42.34 9.81
N ARG A 5 19.70 41.30 9.02
CA ARG A 5 18.81 40.18 8.60
C ARG A 5 17.29 40.35 8.85
N THR A 6 16.51 40.42 7.78
CA THR A 6 15.09 40.01 7.78
C THR A 6 14.96 38.76 6.93
N LEU A 7 14.97 37.61 7.60
CA LEU A 7 14.67 36.29 7.09
C LEU A 7 13.58 35.78 8.02
N VAL A 8 12.30 35.88 7.63
CA VAL A 8 11.18 35.26 8.35
C VAL A 8 10.07 34.88 7.35
N ILE A 9 10.11 33.60 6.94
CA ILE A 9 8.97 32.67 6.83
C ILE A 9 7.81 33.08 5.91
N THR A 10 7.94 32.73 4.63
CA THR A 10 6.81 32.52 3.71
C THR A 10 6.37 31.06 3.79
N ILE A 11 5.76 30.65 4.91
CA ILE A 11 5.05 29.37 5.06
C ILE A 11 3.63 29.74 5.48
N LEU A 12 2.75 30.07 4.52
CA LEU A 12 1.37 30.47 4.84
C LEU A 12 0.34 30.37 3.70
N VAL A 13 0.61 29.65 2.61
CA VAL A 13 -0.35 29.62 1.46
C VAL A 13 -0.66 28.21 0.90
N LEU A 14 -0.05 27.12 1.36
CA LEU A 14 -0.34 25.76 0.84
C LEU A 14 -0.93 24.77 1.87
N LEU A 15 -1.44 25.27 3.00
CA LEU A 15 -2.01 24.46 4.10
C LEU A 15 -3.50 24.74 4.37
N ALA A 16 -4.23 25.30 3.39
CA ALA A 16 -5.61 25.77 3.57
C ALA A 16 -6.65 25.09 2.66
N ALA A 17 -6.44 23.84 2.24
CA ALA A 17 -7.47 23.05 1.55
C ALA A 17 -7.35 21.52 1.67
N SER A 18 -6.51 20.98 2.56
CA SER A 18 -6.46 19.54 2.83
C SER A 18 -7.26 19.21 4.08
N VAL A 19 -8.52 18.82 3.90
CA VAL A 19 -9.25 18.08 4.95
C VAL A 19 -8.59 16.70 5.03
N VAL A 20 -7.55 16.57 5.86
CA VAL A 20 -6.89 15.29 6.14
C VAL A 20 -7.75 14.57 7.16
N THR A 21 -8.72 13.78 6.70
CA THR A 21 -9.43 12.81 7.54
C THR A 21 -8.60 11.54 7.66
N ALA A 22 -7.56 11.56 8.49
CA ALA A 22 -6.91 10.34 8.95
C ALA A 22 -7.87 9.62 9.91
N SER A 23 -8.13 8.32 9.68
CA SER A 23 -8.91 7.48 10.58
C SER A 23 -8.02 6.34 11.04
N ILE A 24 -7.78 6.25 12.35
CA ILE A 24 -6.95 5.19 12.95
C ILE A 24 -7.78 4.46 14.00
N MET A 25 -7.94 3.15 13.83
CA MET A 25 -8.35 2.24 14.89
C MET A 25 -7.10 1.47 15.36
N LEU A 26 -6.68 1.71 16.61
CA LEU A 26 -5.53 1.05 17.23
C LEU A 26 -6.04 -0.10 18.13
N SER A 27 -5.93 -1.34 17.67
CA SER A 27 -5.96 -2.51 18.56
C SER A 27 -4.59 -3.17 18.58
N GLY A 28 -3.93 -3.11 19.74
CA GLY A 28 -2.62 -3.67 19.95
C GLY A 28 -2.66 -5.15 20.32
N LYS A 29 -1.93 -5.96 19.55
CA LYS A 29 -1.25 -7.15 20.08
C LYS A 29 0.18 -7.14 19.53
N ARG A 30 1.15 -6.86 20.40
CA ARG A 30 2.57 -7.15 20.14
C ARG A 30 2.76 -8.65 20.39
N ASP A 31 3.41 -9.35 19.48
CA ASP A 31 4.58 -10.18 19.76
C ASP A 31 5.08 -10.92 18.50
N ASN A 32 6.41 -10.96 18.35
CA ASN A 32 7.23 -11.58 17.29
C ASN A 32 7.20 -10.92 15.90
N ILE A 33 7.92 -9.79 15.76
CA ILE A 33 8.27 -9.23 14.44
C ILE A 33 9.14 -10.26 13.70
N PRO A 34 8.69 -10.81 12.56
CA PRO A 34 9.48 -11.76 11.77
C PRO A 34 10.78 -11.13 11.27
N SER A 35 11.88 -11.90 11.24
CA SER A 35 13.14 -11.43 10.65
C SER A 35 12.94 -11.17 9.14
N PRO A 36 13.12 -9.94 8.64
CA PRO A 36 12.73 -9.56 7.28
C PRO A 36 13.73 -9.95 6.18
N GLY A 37 14.61 -10.92 6.45
CA GLY A 37 15.79 -11.20 5.63
C GLY A 37 16.95 -10.25 5.94
N THR A 38 18.08 -10.40 5.23
CA THR A 38 19.26 -9.52 5.41
C THR A 38 18.96 -8.11 4.90
N SER A 39 18.95 -7.12 5.79
CA SER A 39 18.81 -5.71 5.40
C SER A 39 19.93 -5.28 4.46
N LEU A 40 19.59 -4.52 3.42
CA LEU A 40 20.52 -3.92 2.45
C LEU A 40 21.05 -2.55 2.91
N GLY A 41 20.66 -2.08 4.09
CA GLY A 41 21.02 -0.78 4.63
C GLY A 41 19.82 -0.02 5.18
N THR A 42 19.96 1.29 5.30
CA THR A 42 18.89 2.19 5.75
C THR A 42 18.74 3.33 4.75
N ASN A 43 17.51 3.71 4.42
CA ASN A 43 17.25 4.85 3.54
C ASN A 43 17.37 6.19 4.29
N ALA A 44 17.17 7.31 3.58
CA ALA A 44 17.31 8.66 4.15
C ALA A 44 16.31 8.96 5.28
N GLU A 45 15.19 8.23 5.33
CA GLU A 45 14.08 8.42 6.26
C GLU A 45 14.15 7.46 7.46
N GLY A 46 15.19 6.63 7.53
CA GLY A 46 15.46 5.75 8.66
C GLY A 46 14.85 4.34 8.56
N PHE A 47 14.23 3.98 7.45
CA PHE A 47 13.69 2.63 7.22
C PHE A 47 14.79 1.67 6.74
N ALA A 48 14.80 0.46 7.29
CA ALA A 48 15.69 -0.59 6.79
C ALA A 48 15.24 -1.07 5.41
N ILE A 49 16.20 -1.26 4.50
CA ILE A 49 15.95 -1.65 3.11
C ILE A 49 15.83 -3.17 3.03
N SER A 50 14.67 -3.66 2.60
CA SER A 50 14.40 -5.07 2.34
C SER A 50 14.94 -5.49 0.97
N PRO A 51 15.36 -6.76 0.79
CA PRO A 51 15.69 -7.28 -0.55
C PRO A 51 14.48 -7.40 -1.49
N VAL A 52 13.25 -7.24 -0.98
CA VAL A 52 12.02 -7.30 -1.79
C VAL A 52 11.95 -6.12 -2.76
N VAL A 53 11.54 -6.41 -4.00
CA VAL A 53 11.36 -5.45 -5.09
C VAL A 53 9.87 -5.42 -5.46
N ALA A 54 9.25 -4.24 -5.40
CA ALA A 54 7.88 -4.05 -5.86
C ALA A 54 7.79 -4.22 -7.39
N GLY A 55 6.76 -4.89 -7.89
CA GLY A 55 6.58 -5.21 -9.31
C GLY A 55 7.43 -6.38 -9.82
N ALA A 56 8.18 -7.08 -8.96
CA ALA A 56 9.08 -8.15 -9.37
C ALA A 56 8.94 -9.42 -8.51
N GLY A 57 9.77 -10.42 -8.84
CA GLY A 57 9.70 -11.76 -8.29
C GLY A 57 8.70 -12.63 -9.05
N GLY A 58 8.27 -13.72 -8.41
CA GLY A 58 7.43 -14.71 -9.05
C GLY A 58 8.14 -15.45 -10.20
N THR A 59 7.40 -16.34 -10.83
CA THR A 59 7.86 -17.14 -11.98
C THR A 59 7.02 -16.88 -13.23
N ALA A 60 5.89 -16.19 -13.10
CA ALA A 60 4.99 -15.83 -14.18
C ALA A 60 4.26 -14.50 -13.88
N LEU A 61 3.52 -14.01 -14.87
CA LEU A 61 2.61 -12.88 -14.73
C LEU A 61 1.17 -13.39 -14.77
N GLY A 62 0.28 -12.70 -14.05
CA GLY A 62 -1.15 -12.90 -14.11
C GLY A 62 -1.75 -12.49 -15.47
N PRO A 63 -3.05 -12.77 -15.69
CA PRO A 63 -3.79 -12.41 -16.89
C PRO A 63 -3.74 -10.92 -17.27
N ASP A 64 -3.60 -10.03 -16.29
CA ASP A 64 -3.40 -8.59 -16.48
C ASP A 64 -2.05 -8.21 -17.12
N GLY A 65 -1.12 -9.15 -17.20
CA GLY A 65 0.21 -8.96 -17.78
C GLY A 65 1.17 -8.13 -16.92
N VAL A 66 0.83 -7.81 -15.67
CA VAL A 66 1.64 -6.94 -14.81
C VAL A 66 1.79 -7.46 -13.37
N THR A 67 0.86 -8.26 -12.87
CA THR A 67 0.94 -8.80 -11.50
C THR A 67 1.79 -10.06 -11.49
N PRO A 68 2.96 -10.10 -10.84
CA PRO A 68 3.74 -11.32 -10.77
C PRO A 68 3.08 -12.35 -9.83
N ILE A 69 3.24 -13.63 -10.16
CA ILE A 69 2.65 -14.78 -9.46
C ILE A 69 3.66 -15.94 -9.40
N GLY A 70 3.37 -16.98 -8.62
CA GLY A 70 4.24 -18.18 -8.54
C GLY A 70 5.50 -17.92 -7.74
N TYR A 71 5.34 -17.27 -6.58
CA TYR A 71 6.42 -16.95 -5.65
C TYR A 71 6.87 -18.20 -4.86
N PRO A 72 8.12 -18.28 -4.39
CA PRO A 72 8.57 -19.41 -3.56
C PRO A 72 7.89 -19.39 -2.18
N PRO A 73 7.78 -20.55 -1.49
CA PRO A 73 7.16 -20.67 -0.16
C PRO A 73 8.04 -20.12 0.98
N THR A 74 8.71 -18.99 0.79
CA THR A 74 9.52 -18.30 1.81
C THR A 74 8.81 -17.03 2.31
N CYS A 75 9.30 -16.44 3.40
CA CYS A 75 8.76 -15.17 3.89
C CYS A 75 9.01 -14.03 2.91
N GLU A 76 10.17 -13.97 2.27
CA GLU A 76 10.45 -12.97 1.22
C GLU A 76 9.53 -13.15 0.02
N GLY A 77 9.22 -14.40 -0.35
CA GLY A 77 8.21 -14.70 -1.38
C GLY A 77 6.81 -14.23 -0.97
N ALA A 78 6.44 -14.44 0.30
CA ALA A 78 5.16 -13.98 0.85
C ALA A 78 5.07 -12.44 0.87
N TYR A 79 6.15 -11.76 1.25
CA TYR A 79 6.20 -10.29 1.29
C TYR A 79 6.08 -9.70 -0.11
N ALA A 80 6.83 -10.25 -1.07
CA ALA A 80 6.74 -9.84 -2.46
C ALA A 80 5.33 -10.09 -3.03
N ALA A 81 4.72 -11.24 -2.74
CA ALA A 81 3.34 -11.52 -3.14
C ALA A 81 2.35 -10.51 -2.53
N ALA A 82 2.42 -10.27 -1.21
CA ALA A 82 1.54 -9.32 -0.53
C ALA A 82 1.65 -7.89 -1.10
N ILE A 83 2.87 -7.42 -1.35
CA ILE A 83 3.11 -6.09 -1.93
C ILE A 83 2.50 -5.99 -3.34
N ASN A 84 2.74 -6.98 -4.20
CA ASN A 84 2.22 -6.95 -5.57
C ASN A 84 0.71 -7.16 -5.64
N TYR A 85 0.15 -8.04 -4.81
CA TYR A 85 -1.28 -8.27 -4.75
C TYR A 85 -2.02 -7.07 -4.17
N ARG A 86 -1.41 -6.30 -3.26
CA ARG A 86 -1.98 -5.02 -2.80
C ARG A 86 -2.24 -4.07 -3.96
N LYS A 87 -1.26 -3.91 -4.86
CA LYS A 87 -1.41 -3.09 -6.07
C LYS A 87 -2.58 -3.59 -6.92
N ALA A 88 -2.58 -4.88 -7.27
CA ALA A 88 -3.64 -5.48 -8.09
C ALA A 88 -5.04 -5.27 -7.48
N ILE A 89 -5.15 -5.44 -6.15
CA ILE A 89 -6.39 -5.29 -5.39
C ILE A 89 -6.83 -3.84 -5.27
N GLN A 90 -5.97 -2.85 -5.41
CA GLN A 90 -6.40 -1.44 -5.37
C GLN A 90 -6.72 -0.90 -6.76
N THR A 91 -6.04 -1.39 -7.80
CA THR A 91 -6.21 -0.91 -9.17
C THR A 91 -7.59 -1.21 -9.75
N THR A 92 -8.12 -0.24 -10.49
CA THR A 92 -9.28 -0.35 -11.37
C THR A 92 -8.97 0.46 -12.62
N ASP A 93 -8.57 -0.24 -13.68
CA ASP A 93 -8.09 0.39 -14.91
C ASP A 93 -8.87 -0.07 -16.15
N SER A 94 -8.50 0.50 -17.30
CA SER A 94 -9.10 0.19 -18.60
C SER A 94 -8.95 -1.28 -19.04
N ASN A 95 -8.12 -2.08 -18.35
CA ASN A 95 -7.96 -3.52 -18.57
C ASN A 95 -8.72 -4.36 -17.53
N TRP A 96 -9.79 -3.80 -16.94
CA TRP A 96 -10.57 -4.42 -15.88
C TRP A 96 -10.92 -5.91 -16.10
N PRO A 97 -11.34 -6.39 -17.29
CA PRO A 97 -11.63 -7.81 -17.47
C PRO A 97 -10.45 -8.73 -17.14
N LYS A 98 -9.22 -8.31 -17.44
CA LYS A 98 -8.00 -9.06 -17.14
C LYS A 98 -7.54 -8.86 -15.70
N VAL A 99 -7.71 -7.66 -15.14
CA VAL A 99 -7.48 -7.42 -13.71
C VAL A 99 -8.40 -8.31 -12.89
N ARG A 100 -9.70 -8.39 -13.22
CA ARG A 100 -10.68 -9.28 -12.59
C ARG A 100 -10.28 -10.76 -12.66
N GLU A 101 -9.79 -11.22 -13.81
CA GLU A 101 -9.27 -12.59 -13.97
C GLU A 101 -8.05 -12.83 -13.06
N THR A 102 -7.11 -11.89 -13.00
CA THR A 102 -5.97 -11.94 -12.07
C THR A 102 -6.43 -11.99 -10.61
N LEU A 103 -7.37 -11.12 -10.22
CA LEU A 103 -7.89 -11.05 -8.84
C LEU A 103 -8.48 -12.39 -8.39
N LEU A 104 -9.25 -13.04 -9.26
CA LEU A 104 -9.78 -14.39 -8.99
C LEU A 104 -8.67 -15.44 -8.89
N GLN A 105 -7.61 -15.34 -9.70
CA GLN A 105 -6.49 -16.27 -9.68
C GLN A 105 -5.58 -16.12 -8.45
N ILE A 106 -5.38 -14.90 -7.96
CA ILE A 106 -4.54 -14.63 -6.79
C ILE A 106 -5.30 -14.78 -5.48
N SER A 107 -6.64 -14.89 -5.49
CA SER A 107 -7.43 -15.06 -4.27
C SER A 107 -7.39 -16.49 -3.74
N ALA A 108 -7.30 -16.64 -2.41
CA ALA A 108 -7.49 -17.89 -1.70
C ALA A 108 -8.98 -18.24 -1.59
N ASP A 109 -9.82 -17.21 -1.48
CA ASP A 109 -11.28 -17.31 -1.47
C ASP A 109 -11.88 -16.25 -2.41
N PRO A 110 -12.31 -16.62 -3.62
CA PRO A 110 -12.95 -15.70 -4.55
C PRO A 110 -14.17 -14.97 -3.97
N GLN A 111 -14.88 -15.56 -3.01
CA GLN A 111 -16.06 -14.93 -2.39
C GLN A 111 -15.67 -13.73 -1.54
N ALA A 112 -14.47 -13.72 -0.95
CA ALA A 112 -13.96 -12.58 -0.21
C ALA A 112 -13.72 -11.33 -1.10
N LEU A 113 -13.64 -11.52 -2.42
CA LEU A 113 -13.54 -10.41 -3.39
C LEU A 113 -14.87 -10.07 -4.05
N ALA A 114 -15.95 -10.85 -3.84
CA ALA A 114 -17.20 -10.73 -4.59
C ALA A 114 -17.76 -9.31 -4.58
N SER A 115 -17.92 -8.69 -3.41
CA SER A 115 -18.44 -7.32 -3.30
C SER A 115 -17.56 -6.29 -4.00
N ARG A 116 -16.23 -6.46 -3.97
CA ARG A 116 -15.33 -5.57 -4.72
C ARG A 116 -15.55 -5.73 -6.22
N LEU A 117 -15.56 -6.98 -6.69
CA LEU A 117 -15.74 -7.27 -8.11
C LEU A 117 -17.08 -6.74 -8.62
N GLU A 118 -18.14 -6.91 -7.85
CA GLU A 118 -19.48 -6.40 -8.15
C GLU A 118 -19.50 -4.87 -8.24
N ILE A 119 -18.99 -4.16 -7.23
CA ILE A 119 -18.91 -2.69 -7.24
C ILE A 119 -18.14 -2.18 -8.46
N THR A 120 -17.02 -2.83 -8.81
CA THR A 120 -16.24 -2.43 -9.98
C THR A 120 -16.91 -2.80 -11.30
N ASP A 121 -17.57 -3.96 -11.38
CA ASP A 121 -18.35 -4.39 -12.54
C ASP A 121 -19.49 -3.37 -12.80
N GLU A 122 -20.21 -2.93 -11.76
CA GLU A 122 -21.24 -1.89 -11.82
C GLU A 122 -20.68 -0.53 -12.29
N LEU A 123 -19.54 -0.11 -11.75
CA LEU A 123 -18.87 1.12 -12.15
C LEU A 123 -18.51 1.10 -13.65
N VAL A 124 -17.98 -0.02 -14.14
CA VAL A 124 -17.60 -0.20 -15.55
C VAL A 124 -18.83 -0.29 -16.46
N GLU A 125 -19.91 -0.91 -15.99
CA GLU A 125 -21.18 -0.94 -16.73
C GLU A 125 -21.77 0.46 -16.88
N GLN A 126 -21.75 1.25 -15.80
CA GLN A 126 -22.35 2.58 -15.77
C GLN A 126 -21.54 3.62 -16.56
N TYR A 127 -20.21 3.59 -16.47
CA TYR A 127 -19.34 4.65 -16.99
C TYR A 127 -18.36 4.20 -18.08
N GLY A 128 -18.36 2.92 -18.43
CA GLY A 128 -17.44 2.32 -19.40
C GLY A 128 -16.12 1.85 -18.78
N MET A 129 -15.20 1.35 -19.61
CA MET A 129 -13.84 1.04 -19.16
C MET A 129 -13.05 2.33 -18.99
N GLY A 130 -12.36 2.48 -17.86
CA GLY A 130 -11.61 3.69 -17.54
C GLY A 130 -10.55 3.46 -16.47
N ASN A 131 -9.66 4.43 -16.31
CA ASN A 131 -8.64 4.42 -15.26
C ASN A 131 -9.20 5.13 -14.02
N TYR A 132 -10.01 4.41 -13.25
CA TYR A 132 -10.69 4.95 -12.07
C TYR A 132 -9.80 4.97 -10.83
N VAL A 133 -8.96 3.94 -10.67
CA VAL A 133 -7.99 3.85 -9.57
C VAL A 133 -6.68 3.32 -10.11
N SER A 134 -5.61 4.09 -9.95
CA SER A 134 -4.25 3.63 -10.21
C SER A 134 -3.48 3.57 -8.90
N ALA A 135 -3.15 2.35 -8.47
CA ALA A 135 -2.37 2.13 -7.27
C ALA A 135 -0.89 1.91 -7.60
N ASP A 136 -0.02 2.47 -6.76
CA ASP A 136 1.40 2.23 -6.79
C ASP A 136 1.96 1.89 -5.40
N THR A 137 2.59 0.73 -5.30
CA THR A 137 3.26 0.26 -4.10
C THR A 137 4.75 0.59 -4.10
N GLN A 138 5.29 1.18 -5.17
CA GLN A 138 6.70 1.53 -5.30
C GLN A 138 7.01 2.93 -4.78
N THR A 139 6.13 3.92 -5.02
CA THR A 139 6.36 5.33 -4.66
C THR A 139 6.66 5.54 -3.19
N LEU A 140 5.77 5.07 -2.29
CA LEU A 140 6.07 5.08 -0.86
C LEU A 140 6.93 3.88 -0.46
N GLY A 141 6.57 2.69 -0.97
CA GLY A 141 7.42 1.51 -0.90
C GLY A 141 7.65 0.95 0.50
N ILE A 142 6.87 1.33 1.51
CA ILE A 142 7.06 0.84 2.88
C ILE A 142 6.11 -0.30 3.22
N PHE A 143 6.56 -1.20 4.07
CA PHE A 143 5.74 -2.28 4.59
C PHE A 143 6.24 -2.72 5.98
N LYS A 144 5.37 -3.40 6.73
CA LYS A 144 5.70 -3.93 8.06
C LYS A 144 5.20 -5.37 8.17
N PRO A 145 6.10 -6.36 8.22
CA PRO A 145 5.74 -7.72 8.56
C PRO A 145 5.16 -7.77 9.97
N LEU A 146 3.95 -8.30 10.10
CA LEU A 146 3.31 -8.55 11.39
C LEU A 146 3.48 -10.01 11.79
N GLU A 147 3.25 -10.92 10.84
CA GLU A 147 3.39 -12.36 11.03
C GLU A 147 3.93 -12.99 9.75
N CYS A 148 4.79 -14.01 9.87
CA CYS A 148 5.15 -14.85 8.75
C CYS A 148 5.51 -16.27 9.19
N GLU A 149 4.88 -17.24 8.54
CA GLU A 149 5.27 -18.64 8.58
C GLU A 149 5.45 -19.16 7.15
N ALA A 150 6.70 -19.46 6.79
CA ALA A 150 7.08 -19.93 5.47
C ALA A 150 6.25 -21.16 5.05
N GLY A 151 5.70 -21.11 3.83
CA GLY A 151 4.83 -22.15 3.29
C GLY A 151 3.48 -22.30 3.96
N LYS A 152 3.05 -21.34 4.81
CA LYS A 152 1.72 -21.34 5.43
C LYS A 152 0.98 -20.01 5.27
N SER A 153 1.44 -18.94 5.89
CA SER A 153 0.75 -17.64 5.87
C SER A 153 1.68 -16.48 6.20
N ALA A 154 1.36 -15.30 5.72
CA ALA A 154 1.95 -14.05 6.17
C ALA A 154 0.91 -12.95 6.29
N LEU A 155 1.11 -12.04 7.23
CA LEU A 155 0.32 -10.83 7.44
C LEU A 155 1.26 -9.63 7.49
N LEU A 156 0.99 -8.64 6.65
CA LEU A 156 1.80 -7.44 6.48
C LEU A 156 0.91 -6.21 6.54
N LEU A 157 1.46 -5.08 6.97
CA LEU A 157 0.96 -3.78 6.51
C LEU A 157 1.71 -3.42 5.24
N VAL A 158 1.00 -3.11 4.17
CA VAL A 158 1.59 -2.73 2.88
C VAL A 158 1.13 -1.35 2.51
N SER A 159 2.08 -0.46 2.19
CA SER A 159 1.75 0.87 1.72
C SER A 159 1.44 0.92 0.24
N ASP A 160 0.49 1.77 -0.14
CA ASP A 160 0.25 2.17 -1.52
C ASP A 160 -0.07 3.67 -1.61
N VAL A 161 0.20 4.23 -2.78
CA VAL A 161 -0.27 5.54 -3.21
C VAL A 161 -1.24 5.31 -4.36
N SER A 162 -2.51 5.62 -4.14
CA SER A 162 -3.58 5.43 -5.10
C SER A 162 -4.09 6.78 -5.60
N THR A 163 -4.15 6.98 -6.92
CA THR A 163 -4.87 8.12 -7.52
C THR A 163 -6.29 7.66 -7.87
N LEU A 164 -7.28 8.44 -7.45
CA LEU A 164 -8.71 8.14 -7.61
C LEU A 164 -9.33 9.18 -8.54
N HIS A 165 -9.93 8.72 -9.64
CA HIS A 165 -10.51 9.54 -10.70
C HIS A 165 -11.91 9.02 -11.07
N TYR A 166 -12.87 9.16 -10.15
CA TYR A 166 -14.26 8.75 -10.42
C TYR A 166 -15.02 9.85 -11.20
N PRO A 167 -15.91 9.49 -12.15
CA PRO A 167 -16.61 10.45 -13.01
C PRO A 167 -17.43 11.53 -12.29
N GLU A 168 -17.85 11.28 -11.05
CA GLU A 168 -18.69 12.20 -10.25
C GLU A 168 -18.00 12.69 -8.97
N SER A 169 -16.67 12.56 -8.89
CA SER A 169 -15.90 12.97 -7.72
C SER A 169 -14.72 13.84 -8.12
N ASN A 170 -14.33 14.74 -7.22
CA ASN A 170 -13.04 15.41 -7.38
C ASN A 170 -11.93 14.36 -7.28
N PRO A 171 -10.88 14.45 -8.11
CA PRO A 171 -9.75 13.56 -7.98
C PRO A 171 -9.11 13.68 -6.60
N SER A 172 -8.68 12.55 -6.08
CA SER A 172 -7.92 12.50 -4.84
C SER A 172 -6.78 11.51 -4.91
N VAL A 173 -5.82 11.69 -4.02
CA VAL A 173 -4.73 10.76 -3.79
C VAL A 173 -4.85 10.21 -2.40
N MET A 174 -4.85 8.88 -2.29
CA MET A 174 -4.80 8.19 -1.01
C MET A 174 -3.39 7.63 -0.81
N VAL A 175 -2.70 8.10 0.22
CA VAL A 175 -1.45 7.53 0.72
C VAL A 175 -1.80 6.72 1.95
N GLN A 176 -1.67 5.40 1.88
CA GLN A 176 -2.14 4.52 2.94
C GLN A 176 -1.18 3.36 3.18
N ALA A 177 -1.33 2.72 4.33
CA ALA A 177 -0.79 1.40 4.59
C ALA A 177 -1.83 0.55 5.31
N ALA A 178 -2.15 -0.60 4.72
CA ALA A 178 -3.26 -1.44 5.13
C ALA A 178 -2.83 -2.90 5.31
N PRO A 179 -3.53 -3.68 6.14
CA PRO A 179 -3.25 -5.10 6.29
C PRO A 179 -3.44 -5.84 4.97
N VAL A 180 -2.53 -6.75 4.67
CA VAL A 180 -2.59 -7.69 3.55
C VAL A 180 -2.19 -9.06 4.08
N LYS A 181 -3.12 -10.02 3.97
CA LYS A 181 -2.87 -11.40 4.35
C LYS A 181 -2.66 -12.23 3.10
N VAL A 182 -1.62 -13.05 3.11
CA VAL A 182 -1.41 -14.10 2.11
C VAL A 182 -1.31 -15.46 2.76
N VAL A 183 -1.79 -16.50 2.09
CA VAL A 183 -1.74 -17.89 2.51
C VAL A 183 -1.14 -18.74 1.40
N TRP A 184 -0.38 -19.76 1.76
CA TRP A 184 0.18 -20.70 0.80
C TRP A 184 -0.86 -21.75 0.44
N GLN A 185 -1.32 -21.74 -0.81
CA GLN A 185 -2.37 -22.64 -1.29
C GLN A 185 -2.12 -23.01 -2.73
N ASN A 186 -2.31 -24.29 -3.07
CA ASN A 186 -2.16 -24.80 -4.42
C ASN A 186 -0.79 -24.49 -5.07
N GLY A 187 0.27 -24.44 -4.27
CA GLY A 187 1.65 -24.23 -4.76
C GLY A 187 2.01 -22.76 -5.02
N ASP A 188 1.23 -21.81 -4.53
CA ASP A 188 1.50 -20.37 -4.68
C ASP A 188 1.01 -19.59 -3.46
N TRP A 189 1.51 -18.36 -3.27
CA TRP A 189 0.93 -17.43 -2.31
C TRP A 189 -0.37 -16.86 -2.89
N LYS A 190 -1.43 -16.87 -2.08
CA LYS A 190 -2.76 -16.36 -2.42
C LYS A 190 -3.19 -15.30 -1.43
N PHE A 191 -3.78 -14.22 -1.91
CA PHE A 191 -4.43 -13.22 -1.08
C PHE A 191 -5.58 -13.87 -0.31
N ALA A 192 -5.55 -13.73 1.02
CA ALA A 192 -6.66 -14.10 1.88
C ALA A 192 -7.39 -12.83 2.32
N SER A 193 -8.67 -12.97 2.70
CA SER A 193 -9.46 -11.86 3.23
C SER A 193 -8.65 -11.08 4.27
N THR A 194 -8.65 -9.76 4.11
CA THR A 194 -7.97 -8.88 5.06
C THR A 194 -8.63 -9.01 6.43
N PRO A 195 -7.83 -9.10 7.52
CA PRO A 195 -8.36 -9.03 8.86
C PRO A 195 -9.12 -7.70 9.07
N SER A 196 -10.07 -7.70 10.02
CA SER A 196 -10.83 -6.49 10.36
C SER A 196 -9.90 -5.33 10.70
N LEU A 197 -10.18 -4.13 10.19
CA LEU A 197 -9.45 -2.90 10.53
C LEU A 197 -9.49 -2.60 12.03
N GLU A 198 -10.49 -3.11 12.76
CA GLU A 198 -10.57 -3.01 14.22
C GLU A 198 -9.48 -3.83 14.94
N SER A 199 -8.83 -4.75 14.23
CA SER A 199 -7.84 -5.70 14.76
C SER A 199 -6.41 -5.47 14.26
N THR A 200 -6.20 -4.50 13.38
CA THR A 200 -4.89 -4.26 12.75
C THR A 200 -4.65 -2.76 12.52
N GLU A 201 -3.40 -2.35 12.63
CA GLU A 201 -2.94 -1.00 12.29
C GLU A 201 -3.32 -0.64 10.84
N PHE A 202 -3.85 0.57 10.65
CA PHE A 202 -4.16 1.16 9.35
C PHE A 202 -3.70 2.62 9.37
N LEU A 203 -2.93 3.00 8.36
CA LEU A 203 -2.47 4.37 8.16
C LEU A 203 -3.13 4.90 6.89
N SER A 204 -3.66 6.12 6.92
CA SER A 204 -4.23 6.73 5.73
C SER A 204 -4.15 8.24 5.78
N LEU A 205 -3.80 8.82 4.65
CA LEU A 205 -3.86 10.23 4.33
C LEU A 205 -4.56 10.38 2.99
N GLU A 206 -5.63 11.15 2.98
CA GLU A 206 -6.26 11.59 1.74
C GLU A 206 -5.81 13.00 1.41
N LEU A 207 -5.36 13.19 0.18
CA LEU A 207 -4.88 14.45 -0.38
C LEU A 207 -5.80 14.83 -1.54
N GLN A 208 -6.33 16.04 -1.52
CA GLN A 208 -7.10 16.58 -2.63
C GLN A 208 -6.13 17.01 -3.73
N ALA A 209 -5.88 16.11 -4.70
CA ALA A 209 -4.92 16.28 -5.78
C ALA A 209 -5.25 15.34 -6.95
N ASP A 210 -4.98 15.81 -8.17
CA ASP A 210 -5.18 15.04 -9.41
C ASP A 210 -4.04 14.03 -9.68
N THR A 211 -2.89 14.20 -9.04
CA THR A 211 -1.72 13.35 -9.26
C THR A 211 -1.00 13.06 -7.95
N ALA A 212 -0.38 11.88 -7.87
CA ALA A 212 0.43 11.52 -6.71
C ALA A 212 1.54 12.57 -6.51
N PRO A 213 1.62 13.21 -5.32
CA PRO A 213 2.70 14.14 -5.04
C PRO A 213 4.02 13.38 -4.84
N ALA A 214 5.14 14.10 -4.93
CA ALA A 214 6.41 13.55 -4.48
C ALA A 214 6.31 13.16 -3.00
N MET A 215 6.86 12.00 -2.62
CA MET A 215 6.83 11.53 -1.23
C MET A 215 7.86 12.26 -0.38
N THR A 216 7.50 13.47 0.07
CA THR A 216 8.38 14.28 0.92
C THR A 216 8.42 13.75 2.36
N PRO A 217 9.46 14.08 3.14
CA PRO A 217 9.51 13.75 4.56
C PRO A 217 8.28 14.23 5.35
N GLU A 218 7.68 15.35 4.96
CA GLU A 218 6.46 15.88 5.60
C GLU A 218 5.26 14.97 5.40
N ILE A 219 5.03 14.47 4.17
CA ILE A 219 3.93 13.52 3.88
C ILE A 219 4.15 12.21 4.63
N ILE A 220 5.39 11.71 4.64
CA ILE A 220 5.73 10.48 5.37
C ILE A 220 5.55 10.70 6.88
N ASN A 221 5.98 11.83 7.44
CA ASN A 221 5.77 12.16 8.85
C ASN A 221 4.27 12.24 9.18
N ALA A 222 3.46 12.86 8.32
CA ALA A 222 2.02 12.94 8.49
C ALA A 222 1.37 11.55 8.52
N LEU A 223 1.85 10.60 7.69
CA LEU A 223 1.31 9.23 7.66
C LEU A 223 1.56 8.49 8.98
N PHE A 224 2.65 8.86 9.67
CA PHE A 224 3.04 8.34 10.97
C PHE A 224 2.62 9.27 12.12
N THR A 225 1.58 10.07 11.96
CA THR A 225 1.03 10.93 13.01
C THR A 225 -0.44 10.60 13.22
N ALA A 226 -0.81 10.31 14.48
CA ALA A 226 -2.18 10.03 14.85
C ALA A 226 -3.03 11.31 14.91
N ASN A 227 -4.35 11.14 14.98
CA ASN A 227 -5.31 12.26 14.98
C ASN A 227 -5.16 13.22 16.17
N ASP A 228 -4.61 12.73 17.29
CA ASP A 228 -4.29 13.51 18.48
C ASP A 228 -2.91 14.18 18.41
N GLY A 229 -2.21 14.06 17.27
CA GLY A 229 -0.88 14.58 17.03
C GLY A 229 0.26 13.71 17.56
N GLN A 230 -0.04 12.54 18.15
CA GLN A 230 1.01 11.65 18.63
C GLN A 230 1.70 10.89 17.49
N ALA A 231 3.01 10.69 17.63
CA ALA A 231 3.78 9.94 16.66
C ALA A 231 3.43 8.44 16.73
N ILE A 232 3.18 7.84 15.57
CA ILE A 232 3.04 6.40 15.38
C ILE A 232 4.44 5.82 15.19
N SER A 233 4.70 4.68 15.82
CA SER A 233 6.01 4.05 15.74
C SER A 233 6.34 3.60 14.32
N ARG A 234 7.55 3.94 13.87
CA ARG A 234 8.18 3.42 12.64
C ARG A 234 8.93 2.10 12.85
N GLU A 235 8.97 1.61 14.08
CA GLU A 235 9.63 0.36 14.40
C GLU A 235 9.02 -0.81 13.61
N GLY A 236 9.90 -1.63 13.01
CA GLY A 236 9.51 -2.78 12.19
C GLY A 236 9.09 -2.46 10.76
N TRP A 237 9.00 -1.17 10.38
CA TRP A 237 8.78 -0.78 9.01
C TRP A 237 10.06 -0.91 8.18
N LEU A 238 9.88 -1.40 6.96
CA LEU A 238 10.90 -1.64 5.96
C LEU A 238 10.53 -0.87 4.71
N VAL A 239 11.52 -0.66 3.84
CA VAL A 239 11.31 -0.12 2.50
C VAL A 239 11.72 -1.15 1.45
N VAL A 240 10.97 -1.28 0.36
CA VAL A 240 11.34 -2.11 -0.80
C VAL A 240 12.59 -1.54 -1.48
N ASN A 241 13.41 -2.41 -2.06
CA ASN A 241 14.71 -2.05 -2.63
C ASN A 241 14.61 -1.05 -3.80
N ASN A 242 13.49 -1.04 -4.53
CA ASN A 242 13.27 -0.17 -5.69
C ASN A 242 12.31 0.99 -5.42
N ALA A 243 12.11 1.41 -4.16
CA ALA A 243 11.21 2.52 -3.87
C ALA A 243 11.58 3.78 -4.69
N SER A 244 10.60 4.36 -5.38
CA SER A 244 10.79 5.50 -6.31
C SER A 244 10.30 6.77 -5.64
N ARG A 245 11.22 7.54 -5.06
CA ARG A 245 10.93 8.82 -4.41
C ARG A 245 11.27 9.98 -5.33
#